data_AF-A0A0C1LE43-F1
#
_entry.id   AF-A0A0C1LE43-F1
#
_cell.length_a   1.000
_cell.length_b   1.000
_cell.length_c   1.000
_cell.angle_alpha   90.00
_cell.angle_beta   90.00
_cell.angle_gamma   90.00
#
_symmetry.space_group_name_H-M   'P 1'
#
loop_
_entity.id
_entity.type
_entity.pdbx_description
1 polymer ?
#
loop_
_entity_poly.entity_id
_entity_poly.type
_entity_poly.pdbx_seq_one_letter_code
_entity_poly.pdbx_strand_id
1 'polypeptide(L)'
;MIKLPSGFRQIDKELHAAFYFLAAAFINLLFANKNIIRHIAISVSLYCFGVAIEFAQEYSNKLFRKRIHGRFDIEDVQANLKGLVYFSIFWILLVSILFVYNKLRFAKVDESHD
;
A
#
# COMPACT_ATOMS: atom_id res chain seq x y z
N MET A 1 -14.28 -19.50 -7.05
CA MET A 1 -12.83 -19.29 -6.94
C MET A 1 -12.07 -20.62 -7.03
N ILE A 2 -11.01 -20.69 -7.86
CA ILE A 2 -9.92 -21.65 -7.61
C ILE A 2 -9.33 -21.21 -6.28
N LYS A 3 -9.64 -21.92 -5.20
CA LYS A 3 -9.02 -21.64 -3.91
C LYS A 3 -7.53 -21.80 -4.08
N LEU A 4 -6.75 -20.91 -3.46
CA LEU A 4 -5.32 -21.14 -3.31
C LEU A 4 -5.11 -22.58 -2.80
N PRO A 5 -4.10 -23.31 -3.34
CA PRO A 5 -3.76 -24.64 -2.85
C PRO A 5 -3.62 -24.60 -1.33
N SER A 6 -3.99 -25.67 -0.63
CA SER A 6 -4.17 -25.67 0.83
C SER A 6 -3.01 -25.04 1.62
N GLY A 7 -1.77 -25.26 1.19
CA GLY A 7 -0.57 -24.66 1.81
C GLY A 7 -0.48 -23.13 1.68
N PHE A 8 -1.10 -22.53 0.66
CA PHE A 8 -1.08 -21.09 0.43
C PHE A 8 -2.19 -20.34 1.17
N ARG A 9 -3.19 -21.03 1.72
CA ARG A 9 -4.27 -20.39 2.50
C ARG A 9 -3.78 -19.76 3.80
N GLN A 10 -2.66 -20.25 4.32
CA GLN A 10 -2.04 -19.69 5.52
C GLN A 10 -1.35 -18.36 5.25
N ILE A 11 -0.95 -18.08 3.99
CA ILE A 11 -0.20 -16.88 3.61
C ILE A 11 -1.04 -15.84 2.85
N ASP A 12 -2.35 -16.06 2.76
CA ASP A 12 -3.25 -15.23 1.96
C ASP A 12 -3.22 -13.76 2.43
N LYS A 13 -3.26 -13.56 3.75
CA LYS A 13 -3.21 -12.23 4.38
C LYS A 13 -1.88 -11.54 4.13
N GLU A 14 -0.79 -12.29 4.19
CA GLU A 14 0.56 -11.83 3.92
C GLU A 14 0.67 -11.40 2.46
N LEU A 15 0.03 -12.13 1.54
CA LEU A 15 -0.02 -11.78 0.12
C LEU A 15 -0.82 -10.49 -0.11
N HIS A 16 -1.97 -10.33 0.55
CA HIS A 16 -2.76 -9.10 0.55
C HIS A 16 -1.95 -7.90 1.03
N ALA A 17 -1.28 -8.04 2.18
CA ALA A 17 -0.41 -7.01 2.73
C ALA A 17 0.77 -6.69 1.79
N ALA A 18 1.44 -7.70 1.24
CA ALA A 18 2.55 -7.53 0.32
C ALA A 18 2.12 -6.83 -0.98
N PHE A 19 0.95 -7.20 -1.53
CA PHE A 19 0.40 -6.55 -2.72
C PHE A 19 0.15 -5.06 -2.49
N TYR A 20 -0.52 -4.70 -1.39
CA TYR A 20 -0.79 -3.29 -1.07
C TYR A 20 0.47 -2.50 -0.71
N PHE A 21 1.45 -3.12 -0.06
CA PHE A 21 2.77 -2.51 0.17
C PHE A 21 3.44 -2.16 -1.17
N LEU A 22 3.53 -3.12 -2.10
CA LEU A 22 4.17 -2.93 -3.39
C LEU A 22 3.41 -1.96 -4.29
N ALA A 23 2.08 -2.02 -4.28
CA ALA A 23 1.23 -1.06 -5.00
C ALA A 23 1.46 0.37 -4.48
N ALA A 24 1.48 0.56 -3.16
CA ALA A 24 1.78 1.85 -2.57
C ALA A 24 3.18 2.33 -2.93
N ALA A 25 4.18 1.45 -2.88
CA ALA A 25 5.56 1.75 -3.27
C ALA A 25 5.67 2.21 -4.73
N PHE A 26 5.08 1.45 -5.64
CA PHE A 26 5.10 1.74 -7.07
C PHE A 26 4.43 3.07 -7.40
N ILE A 27 3.20 3.29 -6.90
CA ILE A 27 2.45 4.52 -7.18
C ILE A 27 3.13 5.73 -6.51
N ASN A 28 3.67 5.59 -5.29
CA ASN A 28 4.41 6.68 -4.64
C ASN A 28 5.69 7.05 -5.39
N LEU A 29 6.42 6.05 -5.89
CA LEU A 29 7.62 6.28 -6.68
C LEU A 29 7.31 7.09 -7.94
N LEU A 30 6.20 6.79 -8.61
CA LEU A 30 5.79 7.48 -9.84
C LEU A 30 5.28 8.89 -9.59
N PHE A 31 4.52 9.13 -8.52
CA PHE A 31 3.72 10.35 -8.40
C PHE A 31 3.96 11.19 -7.15
N ALA A 32 4.46 10.62 -6.05
CA ALA A 32 4.54 11.34 -4.78
C ALA A 32 5.73 12.30 -4.70
N ASN A 33 6.89 11.96 -5.29
CA ASN A 33 8.08 12.83 -5.29
C ASN A 33 8.41 13.43 -3.91
N LYS A 34 8.36 12.63 -2.83
CA LYS A 34 8.56 13.05 -1.42
C LYS A 34 7.48 13.99 -0.85
N ASN A 35 6.43 14.30 -1.60
CA ASN A 35 5.32 15.13 -1.14
C ASN A 35 4.35 14.33 -0.26
N ILE A 36 4.19 14.75 0.99
CA ILE A 36 3.36 14.06 1.99
C ILE A 36 1.86 14.06 1.64
N ILE A 37 1.35 15.13 1.02
CA ILE A 37 -0.07 15.24 0.65
C ILE A 37 -0.38 14.20 -0.44
N ARG A 38 0.51 14.07 -1.44
CA ARG A 38 0.37 13.06 -2.49
C ARG A 38 0.47 11.65 -1.92
N HIS A 39 1.40 11.41 -0.99
CA HIS A 39 1.52 10.13 -0.30
C HIS A 39 0.22 9.74 0.41
N ILE A 40 -0.36 10.65 1.20
CA ILE A 40 -1.64 10.42 1.90
C ILE A 40 -2.77 10.16 0.90
N ALA A 41 -2.87 10.97 -0.16
CA ALA A 41 -3.91 10.81 -1.18
C ALA A 41 -3.83 9.44 -1.88
N ILE A 42 -2.61 8.98 -2.21
CA ILE A 42 -2.38 7.65 -2.79
C ILE A 42 -2.81 6.56 -1.81
N SER A 43 -2.36 6.64 -0.55
CA SER A 43 -2.69 5.63 0.48
C SER A 43 -4.19 5.54 0.74
N VAL A 44 -4.89 6.67 0.83
CA VAL A 44 -6.36 6.69 0.99
C VAL A 44 -7.05 6.11 -0.24
N SER A 45 -6.61 6.47 -1.44
CA SER A 45 -7.20 5.96 -2.68
C SER A 45 -7.05 4.44 -2.79
N LEU A 46 -5.86 3.90 -2.46
CA LEU A 46 -5.62 2.47 -2.42
C LEU A 46 -6.49 1.78 -1.36
N TYR A 47 -6.59 2.34 -0.15
CA TYR A 47 -7.46 1.78 0.88
C TYR A 47 -8.93 1.69 0.43
N CYS A 48 -9.47 2.78 -0.13
CA CYS A 48 -10.81 2.81 -0.68
C CYS A 48 -10.99 1.79 -1.82
N PHE A 49 -9.98 1.63 -2.68
CA PHE A 49 -9.99 0.64 -3.75
C PHE A 49 -10.06 -0.78 -3.21
N GLY A 50 -9.32 -1.11 -2.15
CA GLY A 50 -9.38 -2.43 -1.50
C GLY A 50 -10.74 -2.75 -0.91
N VAL A 51 -11.36 -1.77 -0.22
CA VAL A 51 -12.72 -1.91 0.29
C VAL A 51 -13.73 -2.07 -0.87
N ALA A 52 -13.56 -1.31 -1.95
CA ALA A 52 -14.43 -1.39 -3.12
C ALA A 52 -14.36 -2.76 -3.82
N ILE A 53 -13.18 -3.40 -3.87
CA ILE A 53 -13.03 -4.75 -4.41
C ILE A 53 -13.87 -5.75 -3.60
N GLU A 54 -13.81 -5.72 -2.27
CA GLU A 54 -14.62 -6.61 -1.41
C GLU A 54 -16.13 -6.41 -1.63
N PHE A 55 -16.57 -5.15 -1.73
CA PHE A 55 -17.96 -4.86 -2.07
C PHE A 55 -18.35 -5.35 -3.47
N ALA A 56 -17.47 -5.18 -4.46
CA ALA A 56 -17.72 -5.64 -5.82
C ALA A 56 -17.80 -7.18 -5.89
N GLN A 57 -16.99 -7.89 -5.09
CA GLN A 57 -17.05 -9.34 -4.97
C GLN A 57 -18.40 -9.80 -4.38
N GLU A 58 -18.83 -9.19 -3.27
CA GLU A 58 -20.12 -9.52 -2.65
C GLU A 58 -21.30 -9.18 -3.57
N TYR A 59 -21.25 -8.01 -4.21
CA TYR A 59 -22.26 -7.58 -5.17
C TYR A 59 -22.33 -8.52 -6.38
N SER A 60 -21.17 -8.94 -6.91
CA SER A 60 -21.10 -9.91 -8.00
C SER A 60 -21.78 -11.23 -7.63
N ASN A 61 -21.58 -11.74 -6.41
CA ASN A 61 -22.26 -12.94 -5.93
C ASN A 61 -23.80 -12.78 -5.91
N LYS A 62 -24.29 -11.60 -5.53
CA LYS A 62 -25.73 -11.28 -5.56
C LYS A 62 -26.25 -11.20 -6.99
N LEU A 63 -25.52 -10.54 -7.88
CA LEU A 63 -25.89 -10.34 -9.29
C LEU A 63 -26.01 -11.68 -10.03
N PHE A 64 -25.01 -12.56 -9.89
CA PHE A 64 -24.98 -13.84 -10.60
C PHE A 64 -25.76 -14.96 -9.90
N ARG A 65 -26.33 -14.70 -8.71
CA ARG A 65 -27.04 -15.69 -7.86
C ARG A 65 -26.24 -16.97 -7.61
N LYS A 66 -24.92 -16.88 -7.75
CA LYS A 66 -23.95 -17.97 -7.62
C LYS A 66 -22.73 -17.39 -6.93
N ARG A 67 -22.15 -18.14 -6.00
CA ARG A 67 -20.91 -17.75 -5.33
C ARG A 67 -19.73 -17.95 -6.28
N ILE A 68 -19.43 -16.90 -7.05
CA ILE A 68 -18.29 -16.85 -7.97
C ILE A 68 -17.06 -16.32 -7.23
N HIS A 69 -17.26 -15.30 -6.38
CA HIS A 69 -16.26 -14.62 -5.56
C HIS A 69 -16.38 -14.96 -4.06
N GLY A 70 -15.41 -14.49 -3.27
CA GLY A 70 -15.47 -14.53 -1.81
C GLY A 70 -16.66 -13.75 -1.26
N ARG A 71 -16.95 -13.93 0.03
CA ARG A 71 -17.79 -12.97 0.77
C ARG A 71 -16.91 -11.77 1.12
N PHE A 72 -17.53 -10.63 1.43
CA PHE A 72 -16.80 -9.52 2.03
C PHE A 72 -16.02 -10.01 3.24
N ASP A 73 -14.70 -9.86 3.22
CA ASP A 73 -13.81 -10.25 4.31
C ASP A 73 -13.11 -9.03 4.92
N ILE A 74 -13.43 -8.74 6.18
CA ILE A 74 -12.81 -7.65 6.91
C ILE A 74 -11.33 -7.93 7.19
N GLU A 75 -10.92 -9.20 7.26
CA GLU A 75 -9.54 -9.58 7.50
C GLU A 75 -8.66 -9.22 6.28
N ASP A 76 -9.20 -9.32 5.06
CA ASP A 76 -8.50 -8.92 3.83
C ASP A 76 -8.35 -7.40 3.76
N VAL A 77 -9.36 -6.65 4.16
CA VAL A 77 -9.28 -5.18 4.30
C VAL A 77 -8.21 -4.79 5.33
N GLN A 78 -8.16 -5.48 6.47
CA GLN A 78 -7.13 -5.24 7.49
C GLN A 78 -5.73 -5.61 7.00
N ALA A 79 -5.59 -6.70 6.24
CA ALA A 79 -4.33 -7.10 5.64
C ALA A 79 -3.83 -6.07 4.62
N ASN A 80 -4.71 -5.59 3.74
CA ASN A 80 -4.41 -4.51 2.80
C ASN A 80 -3.95 -3.25 3.55
N LEU A 81 -4.67 -2.86 4.61
CA LEU A 81 -4.30 -1.71 5.44
C LEU A 81 -2.94 -1.88 6.12
N LYS A 82 -2.59 -3.07 6.62
CA LYS A 82 -1.26 -3.35 7.16
C LYS A 82 -0.16 -3.11 6.12
N GLY A 83 -0.37 -3.58 4.89
CA GLY A 83 0.54 -3.32 3.77
C GLY A 83 0.78 -1.82 3.53
N LEU A 84 -0.30 -1.03 3.51
CA LEU A 84 -0.23 0.42 3.37
C LEU A 84 0.51 1.09 4.55
N VAL A 85 0.23 0.68 5.79
CA VAL A 85 0.90 1.21 6.98
C VAL A 85 2.40 0.89 6.97
N TYR A 86 2.78 -0.36 6.67
CA TYR A 86 4.19 -0.75 6.59
C TYR A 86 4.94 0.05 5.54
N PHE A 87 4.32 0.25 4.36
CA PHE A 87 4.93 1.10 3.33
C PHE A 87 5.04 2.55 3.79
N SER A 88 4.03 3.08 4.46
CA SER A 88 4.02 4.47 4.92
C SER A 88 5.13 4.73 5.95
N ILE A 89 5.34 3.81 6.90
CA ILE A 89 6.45 3.85 7.86
C ILE A 89 7.79 3.85 7.10
N PHE A 90 7.98 2.90 6.18
CA PHE A 90 9.20 2.79 5.38
C PHE A 90 9.48 4.06 4.58
N TRP A 91 8.47 4.61 3.91
CA TRP A 91 8.58 5.81 3.10
C TRP A 91 8.93 7.05 3.93
N ILE A 92 8.28 7.25 5.09
CA ILE A 92 8.58 8.37 5.99
C ILE A 92 10.03 8.31 6.47
N LEU A 93 10.51 7.13 6.85
CA LEU A 93 11.91 6.93 7.26
C LEU A 93 12.87 7.30 6.12
N LEU A 94 12.61 6.80 4.91
CA LEU A 94 13.43 7.08 3.74
C LEU A 94 13.46 8.57 3.39
N VAL A 95 12.30 9.23 3.36
CA VAL A 95 12.20 10.68 3.09
C VAL A 95 12.94 11.49 4.15
N SER A 96 12.81 11.11 5.43
CA SER A 96 13.50 11.78 6.54
C SER A 96 15.02 11.65 6.41
N ILE A 97 15.53 10.45 6.11
CA ILE A 97 16.97 10.21 5.89
C ILE A 97 17.48 11.06 4.72
N LEU A 98 16.76 11.07 3.59
CA LEU A 98 17.16 11.86 2.43
C LEU A 98 17.13 13.37 2.72
N PHE A 99 16.19 13.84 3.53
CA PHE A 99 16.11 15.23 3.95
C PHE A 99 17.34 15.62 4.79
N VAL A 100 17.69 14.82 5.80
CA VAL A 100 18.88 15.06 6.64
C VAL A 100 20.16 15.01 5.80
N TYR A 101 20.31 13.99 4.95
CA TYR A 101 21.48 13.85 4.07
C TYR A 101 21.67 15.07 3.17
N ASN A 102 20.60 15.54 2.52
CA ASN A 102 20.67 16.72 1.66
C ASN A 102 21.05 17.97 2.46
N LYS A 103 20.46 18.17 3.65
CA LYS A 103 20.80 19.31 4.51
C LYS A 103 22.29 19.33 4.90
N LEU A 104 22.84 18.18 5.30
CA LEU A 104 24.26 18.06 5.66
C LEU A 104 25.18 18.27 4.46
N ARG A 105 24.80 17.77 3.28
CA ARG A 105 25.58 17.97 2.05
C ARG A 105 25.69 19.45 1.68
N PHE A 106 24.60 20.21 1.77
CA PHE A 106 24.62 21.65 1.43
C PHE A 106 25.43 22.45 2.44
N ALA A 107 25.30 22.18 3.75
CA ALA A 107 26.11 22.85 4.77
C ALA A 107 27.62 22.69 4.54
N LYS A 108 28.06 21.48 4.11
CA LYS A 108 29.46 21.21 3.82
C LYS A 108 29.98 21.90 2.54
N VAL A 109 29.10 22.17 1.57
CA VAL A 109 29.50 22.88 0.34
C VAL A 109 29.71 24.37 0.64
N ASP A 110 28.84 24.96 1.46
CA ASP A 110 28.96 26.36 1.87
C ASP A 110 30.28 26.62 2.63
N GLU A 111 30.68 25.72 3.55
CA GLU A 111 31.98 25.79 4.26
C GLU A 111 33.21 25.66 3.36
N SER A 112 33.09 25.14 2.13
CA SER A 112 34.22 24.94 1.21
C SER A 112 34.42 26.08 0.19
N HIS A 113 33.49 27.05 0.16
CA HIS A 113 33.51 28.19 -0.74
C HIS A 113 33.84 29.53 -0.04
N ASP A 114 34.05 29.51 1.28
CA ASP A 114 34.58 30.61 2.10
C ASP A 114 36.09 30.42 2.37
#